data_AF-A0A3D5J114-F1
#
_entry.id   AF-A0A3D5J114-F1
#
_cell.length_a   1.000
_cell.length_b   1.000
_cell.length_c   1.000
_cell.angle_alpha   90.00
_cell.angle_beta   90.00
_cell.angle_gamma   90.00
#
_symmetry.space_group_name_H-M   'P 1'
#
loop_
_entity.id
_entity.type
_entity.pdbx_description
1 polymer ?
#
loop_
_entity_poly.entity_id
_entity_poly.type
_entity_poly.pdbx_seq_one_letter_code
_entity_poly.pdbx_strand_id
1 'polypeptide(L)'
;MKHLSRLIVLSMIVLGISSASAQDQNNPWALSIGTNAVDFYPTNNGAPLSNGFFDEYFNAGDHWNILPSVSQLTVGRYIGAGLVAEIDGSINQISDFGDRAVDDLSYYSVDGSINYSLRAMLNDGWFDPVVGIGGGYTWIGNQDADDLENLDAPTLNGSLGINFWFTDNLAIFVESKYKHAFEPEMGQHFQHSAGLK
;
A
#
# COMPACT_ATOMS: atom_id res chain seq x y z
N MET A 1 4.05 3.44 28.02
CA MET A 1 3.76 2.89 26.67
C MET A 1 2.37 2.28 26.54
N LYS A 2 1.92 1.37 27.43
CA LYS A 2 0.61 0.67 27.30
C LYS A 2 -0.65 1.57 27.30
N HIS A 3 -0.59 2.76 27.89
CA HIS A 3 -1.72 3.71 27.92
C HIS A 3 -1.68 4.72 26.78
N LEU A 4 -0.48 4.99 26.24
CA LEU A 4 -0.31 5.93 25.13
C LEU A 4 -0.80 5.31 23.82
N SER A 5 -0.50 4.03 23.57
CA SER A 5 -1.04 3.29 22.43
C SER A 5 -2.56 3.20 22.47
N ARG A 6 -3.15 2.99 23.65
CA ARG A 6 -4.60 3.00 23.84
C ARG A 6 -5.22 4.37 23.60
N LEU A 7 -4.57 5.44 24.04
CA LEU A 7 -5.00 6.82 23.78
C LEU A 7 -4.94 7.18 22.30
N ILE A 8 -3.88 6.78 21.60
CA ILE A 8 -3.73 6.97 20.15
C ILE A 8 -4.84 6.23 19.40
N VAL A 9 -5.04 4.95 19.70
CA VAL A 9 -6.13 4.13 19.11
C VAL A 9 -7.50 4.73 19.44
N LEU A 10 -7.75 5.14 20.68
CA LEU A 10 -9.01 5.80 21.04
C LEU A 10 -9.19 7.13 20.30
N SER A 11 -8.14 7.94 20.16
CA SER A 11 -8.22 9.21 19.43
C SER A 11 -8.45 8.99 17.94
N MET A 12 -7.88 7.95 17.33
CA MET A 12 -8.17 7.59 15.94
C MET A 12 -9.62 7.12 15.78
N ILE A 13 -10.13 6.32 16.73
CA ILE A 13 -11.53 5.87 16.73
C ILE A 13 -12.48 7.05 16.90
N VAL A 14 -12.19 7.96 17.84
CA VAL A 14 -13.05 9.14 18.11
C VAL A 14 -13.04 10.13 16.93
N LEU A 15 -11.91 10.30 16.26
CA LEU A 15 -11.82 11.12 15.04
C LEU A 15 -12.48 10.43 13.82
N GLY A 16 -12.52 9.10 13.79
CA GLY A 16 -13.14 8.33 12.70
C GLY A 16 -14.68 8.27 12.76
N ILE A 17 -15.30 8.51 13.92
CA ILE A 17 -16.77 8.40 14.09
C ILE A 17 -17.51 9.71 13.75
N SER A 18 -16.84 10.86 13.69
CA SER A 18 -17.52 12.16 13.55
C SER A 18 -17.88 12.60 12.13
N SER A 19 -17.73 11.75 11.12
CA SER A 19 -18.02 12.09 9.72
C SER A 19 -18.61 10.89 8.98
N ALA A 20 -19.93 10.73 9.08
CA ALA A 20 -20.71 9.61 8.61
C ALA A 20 -21.30 9.81 7.18
N SER A 21 -20.48 10.17 6.18
CA SER A 21 -20.76 9.79 4.77
C SER A 21 -19.48 9.44 3.99
N ALA A 22 -19.61 8.82 2.82
CA ALA A 22 -18.49 8.43 1.94
C ALA A 22 -17.53 9.57 1.68
N GLN A 23 -16.29 9.22 1.32
CA GLN A 23 -15.31 10.23 0.97
C GLN A 23 -15.83 11.05 -0.22
N ASP A 24 -16.30 12.25 0.09
CA ASP A 24 -16.97 13.16 -0.83
C ASP A 24 -16.67 14.61 -0.42
N GLN A 25 -17.35 15.58 -1.04
CA GLN A 25 -17.14 16.98 -0.69
C GLN A 25 -17.50 17.32 0.77
N ASN A 26 -18.38 16.55 1.40
CA ASN A 26 -18.89 16.78 2.74
C ASN A 26 -18.07 16.04 3.82
N ASN A 27 -17.49 14.88 3.48
CA ASN A 27 -16.60 14.10 4.33
C ASN A 27 -15.28 13.85 3.59
N PRO A 28 -14.42 14.86 3.47
CA PRO A 28 -13.28 14.75 2.57
C PRO A 28 -12.20 13.81 3.08
N TRP A 29 -12.14 13.48 4.37
CA TRP A 29 -11.07 12.68 4.94
C TRP A 29 -11.44 11.20 5.02
N ALA A 30 -10.51 10.34 4.63
CA ALA A 30 -10.59 8.89 4.80
C ALA A 30 -9.34 8.37 5.52
N LEU A 31 -9.52 7.36 6.37
CA LEU A 31 -8.45 6.67 7.06
C LEU A 31 -8.52 5.20 6.68
N SER A 32 -7.43 4.64 6.19
CA SER A 32 -7.37 3.22 5.85
C SER A 32 -6.32 2.51 6.67
N ILE A 33 -6.68 1.32 7.16
CA ILE A 33 -5.76 0.40 7.82
C ILE A 33 -5.78 -0.92 7.08
N GLY A 34 -4.61 -1.48 6.82
CA GLY A 34 -4.50 -2.71 6.04
C GLY A 34 -3.27 -3.53 6.35
N THR A 35 -3.24 -4.70 5.73
CA THR A 35 -2.07 -5.55 5.62
C THR A 35 -1.43 -5.30 4.27
N ASN A 36 -0.12 -5.07 4.31
CA ASN A 36 0.78 -4.88 3.19
C ASN A 36 1.49 -6.19 2.84
N ALA A 37 1.60 -6.48 1.54
CA ALA A 37 2.39 -7.54 0.96
C ALA A 37 3.34 -6.96 -0.09
N VAL A 38 4.60 -7.39 -0.09
CA VAL A 38 5.64 -6.89 -1.02
C VAL A 38 6.14 -8.03 -1.87
N ASP A 39 6.15 -7.85 -3.19
CA ASP A 39 6.53 -8.84 -4.17
C ASP A 39 7.48 -8.24 -5.22
N PHE A 40 8.73 -8.69 -5.23
CA PHE A 40 9.74 -8.24 -6.18
C PHE A 40 9.68 -9.02 -7.50
N TYR A 41 9.09 -10.22 -7.52
CA TYR A 41 9.22 -11.18 -8.60
C TYR A 41 8.62 -10.70 -9.95
N PRO A 42 7.35 -10.24 -10.04
CA PRO A 42 6.63 -10.03 -11.32
C PRO A 42 7.03 -8.76 -12.11
N THR A 43 8.29 -8.34 -12.08
CA THR A 43 8.71 -6.99 -12.50
C THR A 43 9.56 -6.91 -13.76
N ASN A 44 9.83 -8.02 -14.44
CA ASN A 44 10.59 -8.04 -15.69
C ASN A 44 12.01 -7.42 -15.60
N ASN A 45 12.71 -7.69 -14.51
CA ASN A 45 14.05 -7.16 -14.26
C ASN A 45 15.17 -8.21 -14.37
N GLY A 46 14.81 -9.45 -14.72
CA GLY A 46 15.75 -10.57 -14.80
C GLY A 46 16.22 -11.04 -13.42
N ALA A 47 16.94 -12.16 -13.39
CA ALA A 47 17.26 -12.86 -12.15
C ALA A 47 17.96 -11.94 -11.11
N PRO A 48 17.58 -11.99 -9.82
CA PRO A 48 16.66 -12.95 -9.20
C PRO A 48 15.16 -12.63 -9.34
N LEU A 49 14.80 -11.60 -10.10
CA LEU A 49 13.42 -11.25 -10.42
C LEU A 49 13.01 -11.96 -11.74
N SER A 50 11.72 -11.91 -12.10
CA SER A 50 11.24 -12.55 -13.32
C SER A 50 11.69 -11.83 -14.60
N ASN A 51 11.59 -12.52 -15.74
CA ASN A 51 11.76 -11.95 -17.09
C ASN A 51 10.43 -11.53 -17.74
N GLY A 52 9.36 -11.38 -16.94
CA GLY A 52 8.03 -11.06 -17.44
C GLY A 52 7.29 -10.15 -16.47
N PHE A 53 6.57 -9.16 -16.99
CA PHE A 53 5.66 -8.39 -16.14
C PHE A 53 4.48 -9.27 -15.75
N PHE A 54 4.11 -9.23 -14.46
CA PHE A 54 3.01 -10.01 -13.89
C PHE A 54 3.24 -11.53 -13.88
N ASP A 55 4.49 -11.98 -14.04
CA ASP A 55 4.82 -13.39 -13.94
C ASP A 55 4.63 -13.89 -12.50
N GLU A 56 3.86 -14.96 -12.32
CA GLU A 56 3.48 -15.48 -10.99
C GLU A 56 2.88 -14.44 -10.03
N TYR A 57 2.27 -13.38 -10.56
CA TYR A 57 1.77 -12.23 -9.80
C TYR A 57 0.79 -12.55 -8.64
N PHE A 58 0.07 -13.67 -8.74
CA PHE A 58 -0.86 -14.13 -7.69
C PHE A 58 -0.29 -15.28 -6.84
N ASN A 59 0.98 -15.64 -7.01
CA ASN A 59 1.65 -16.68 -6.23
C ASN A 59 2.08 -16.14 -4.85
N ALA A 60 1.07 -15.84 -4.03
CA ALA A 60 1.27 -15.32 -2.69
C ALA A 60 1.96 -16.29 -1.72
N GLY A 61 2.06 -17.58 -2.08
CA GLY A 61 2.74 -18.57 -1.27
C GLY A 61 4.26 -18.53 -1.40
N ASP A 62 4.76 -18.12 -2.57
CA ASP A 62 6.19 -18.25 -2.92
C ASP A 62 6.89 -16.90 -3.07
N HIS A 63 6.19 -15.83 -3.50
CA HIS A 63 6.84 -14.54 -3.81
C HIS A 63 6.38 -13.37 -2.95
N TRP A 64 5.27 -13.51 -2.22
CA TRP A 64 4.74 -12.41 -1.42
C TRP A 64 5.34 -12.44 -0.01
N ASN A 65 6.00 -11.35 0.34
CA ASN A 65 6.41 -11.06 1.70
C ASN A 65 5.23 -10.46 2.45
N ILE A 66 4.65 -11.16 3.42
CA ILE A 66 3.45 -10.71 4.15
C ILE A 66 3.74 -10.67 5.65
N LEU A 67 3.66 -9.48 6.23
CA LEU A 67 3.62 -9.33 7.69
C LEU A 67 2.16 -9.48 8.17
N PRO A 68 1.79 -10.54 8.93
CA PRO A 68 0.40 -10.84 9.31
C PRO A 68 -0.09 -9.93 10.45
N SER A 69 -0.10 -8.62 10.21
CA SER A 69 -0.54 -7.59 11.14
C SER A 69 -1.05 -6.36 10.37
N VAL A 70 -1.48 -5.32 11.09
CA VAL A 70 -1.71 -4.01 10.49
C VAL A 70 -0.35 -3.42 10.15
N SER A 71 -0.05 -3.37 8.86
CA SER A 71 1.26 -2.98 8.32
C SER A 71 1.18 -1.86 7.28
N GLN A 72 -0.02 -1.29 7.09
CA GLN A 72 -0.22 -0.09 6.29
C GLN A 72 -1.26 0.84 6.92
N LEU A 73 -0.98 2.14 6.84
CA LEU A 73 -1.88 3.22 7.21
C LEU A 73 -1.92 4.24 6.06
N THR A 74 -3.12 4.60 5.63
CA THR A 74 -3.33 5.62 4.60
C THR A 74 -4.23 6.72 5.14
N VAL A 75 -3.84 7.98 4.88
CA VAL A 75 -4.70 9.14 5.11
C VAL A 75 -4.99 9.77 3.76
N GLY A 76 -6.27 9.76 3.38
CA GLY A 76 -6.74 10.32 2.13
C GLY A 76 -7.58 11.57 2.33
N ARG A 77 -7.49 12.50 1.38
CA ARG A 77 -8.36 13.66 1.29
C ARG A 77 -8.96 13.80 -0.10
N TYR A 78 -10.29 13.83 -0.19
CA TYR A 78 -11.01 14.21 -1.39
C TYR A 78 -10.67 15.65 -1.78
N ILE A 79 -10.22 15.83 -3.01
CA ILE A 79 -9.81 17.13 -3.56
C ILE A 79 -10.71 17.58 -4.72
N GLY A 80 -11.72 16.77 -5.09
CA GLY A 80 -12.76 17.15 -6.04
C GLY A 80 -12.77 16.32 -7.32
N ALA A 81 -13.92 16.29 -8.00
CA ALA A 81 -14.13 15.59 -9.27
C ALA A 81 -13.72 14.10 -9.26
N GLY A 82 -13.90 13.39 -8.14
CA GLY A 82 -13.47 11.99 -8.00
C GLY A 82 -11.99 11.81 -7.61
N LEU A 83 -11.22 12.90 -7.51
CA LEU A 83 -9.81 12.85 -7.12
C LEU A 83 -9.63 12.86 -5.60
N VAL A 84 -8.69 12.05 -5.13
CA VAL A 84 -8.28 11.90 -3.74
C VAL A 84 -6.77 12.03 -3.67
N ALA A 85 -6.28 12.94 -2.84
CA ALA A 85 -4.86 12.99 -2.48
C ALA A 85 -4.61 12.11 -1.27
N GLU A 86 -3.65 11.20 -1.34
CA GLU A 86 -3.35 10.27 -0.25
C GLU A 86 -1.87 10.35 0.16
N ILE A 87 -1.62 10.13 1.44
CA ILE A 87 -0.30 9.81 1.99
C ILE A 87 -0.45 8.45 2.66
N ASP A 88 0.44 7.54 2.30
CA ASP A 88 0.48 6.19 2.84
C ASP A 88 1.84 5.86 3.46
N GLY A 89 1.80 5.14 4.57
CA GLY A 89 2.97 4.63 5.26
C GLY A 89 2.82 3.14 5.47
N SER A 90 3.87 2.38 5.17
CA SER A 90 3.84 0.92 5.28
C SER A 90 5.12 0.36 5.89
N ILE A 91 4.97 -0.82 6.50
CA ILE A 91 6.07 -1.62 7.01
C ILE A 91 5.94 -3.05 6.49
N ASN A 92 7.04 -3.79 6.41
CA ASN A 92 7.03 -5.22 6.14
C ASN A 92 8.34 -5.89 6.59
N GLN A 93 8.42 -7.20 6.45
CA GLN A 93 9.64 -7.98 6.56
C GLN A 93 9.83 -8.74 5.25
N ILE A 94 11.03 -8.69 4.68
CA ILE A 94 11.36 -9.31 3.39
C ILE A 94 12.21 -10.55 3.65
N SER A 95 11.64 -11.72 3.37
CA SER A 95 12.33 -13.01 3.32
C SER A 95 12.69 -13.40 1.89
N ASP A 96 11.96 -12.89 0.90
CA ASP A 96 12.07 -13.25 -0.51
C ASP A 96 12.23 -12.00 -1.38
N PHE A 97 13.43 -11.81 -1.92
CA PHE A 97 13.74 -10.76 -2.89
C PHE A 97 13.71 -11.36 -4.30
N GLY A 98 12.50 -11.57 -4.83
CA GLY A 98 12.27 -12.40 -6.01
C GLY A 98 12.52 -13.87 -5.65
N ASP A 99 13.35 -14.56 -6.42
CA ASP A 99 13.80 -15.94 -6.13
C ASP A 99 14.99 -16.01 -5.16
N ARG A 100 15.44 -14.87 -4.62
CA ARG A 100 16.54 -14.82 -3.66
C ARG A 100 15.98 -14.78 -2.24
N ALA A 101 16.20 -15.85 -1.47
CA ALA A 101 16.00 -15.84 -0.03
C ALA A 101 16.99 -14.87 0.65
N VAL A 102 16.51 -14.09 1.62
CA VAL A 102 17.27 -13.13 2.42
C VAL A 102 16.87 -13.22 3.89
N ASP A 103 17.75 -12.82 4.81
CA ASP A 103 17.53 -12.89 6.26
C ASP A 103 16.64 -11.75 6.78
N ASP A 104 15.34 -11.85 6.48
CA ASP A 104 14.28 -11.14 7.20
C ASP A 104 14.49 -9.61 7.28
N LEU A 105 14.82 -9.00 6.14
CA LEU A 105 15.15 -7.58 6.05
C LEU A 105 13.94 -6.70 6.40
N SER A 106 14.17 -5.61 7.11
CA SER A 106 13.08 -4.67 7.40
C SER A 106 12.75 -3.86 6.15
N TYR A 107 11.45 -3.68 5.88
CA TYR A 107 10.93 -2.82 4.82
C TYR A 107 10.12 -1.68 5.41
N TYR A 108 10.35 -0.47 4.91
CA TYR A 108 9.56 0.72 5.24
C TYR A 108 9.26 1.49 3.96
N SER A 109 8.06 2.06 3.84
CA SER A 109 7.77 3.02 2.77
C SER A 109 6.94 4.20 3.27
N VAL A 110 7.14 5.34 2.62
CA VAL A 110 6.26 6.49 2.68
C VAL A 110 5.98 6.93 1.26
N ASP A 111 4.71 6.96 0.87
CA ASP A 111 4.29 7.30 -0.47
C ASP A 111 3.20 8.38 -0.44
N GLY A 112 3.18 9.19 -1.49
CA GLY A 112 2.14 10.19 -1.74
C GLY A 112 1.54 9.95 -3.12
N SER A 113 0.22 10.04 -3.25
CA SER A 113 -0.48 9.72 -4.49
C SER A 113 -1.70 10.60 -4.75
N ILE A 114 -2.07 10.66 -6.03
CA ILE A 114 -3.35 11.17 -6.50
C ILE A 114 -4.11 9.99 -7.10
N ASN A 115 -5.27 9.71 -6.53
CA ASN A 115 -6.15 8.61 -6.91
C ASN A 115 -7.43 9.14 -7.50
N TYR A 116 -7.97 8.44 -8.51
CA TYR A 116 -9.24 8.74 -9.13
C TYR A 116 -10.23 7.61 -8.87
N SER A 117 -11.32 7.93 -8.15
CA SER A 117 -12.44 7.02 -7.91
C SER A 117 -13.39 7.04 -9.09
N LEU A 118 -13.71 5.85 -9.60
CA LEU A 118 -14.68 5.64 -10.69
C LEU A 118 -16.11 5.43 -10.14
N ARG A 119 -16.30 5.46 -8.81
CA ARG A 119 -17.60 5.22 -8.15
C ARG A 119 -18.75 6.05 -8.71
N ALA A 120 -18.51 7.35 -8.92
CA ALA A 120 -19.52 8.27 -9.45
C ALA A 120 -19.99 7.88 -10.87
N MET A 121 -19.09 7.30 -11.70
CA MET A 121 -19.45 6.80 -13.03
C MET A 121 -20.26 5.50 -12.96
N LEU A 122 -20.25 4.82 -11.81
CA LEU A 122 -20.92 3.55 -11.56
C LEU A 122 -22.14 3.72 -10.64
N ASN A 123 -22.82 4.87 -10.75
CA ASN A 123 -24.04 5.22 -10.01
C ASN A 123 -23.87 5.24 -8.48
N ASP A 124 -22.69 5.65 -7.99
CA ASP A 124 -22.39 5.77 -6.56
C ASP A 124 -22.57 4.46 -5.76
N GLY A 125 -22.50 3.32 -6.45
CA GLY A 125 -22.78 2.00 -5.90
C GLY A 125 -21.74 1.46 -4.93
N TRP A 126 -21.88 0.18 -4.60
CA TRP A 126 -20.99 -0.54 -3.67
C TRP A 126 -19.61 -0.87 -4.27
N PHE A 127 -19.45 -0.71 -5.60
CA PHE A 127 -18.25 -1.06 -6.33
C PHE A 127 -17.56 0.20 -6.86
N ASP A 128 -16.34 0.44 -6.41
CA ASP A 128 -15.56 1.64 -6.69
C ASP A 128 -14.14 1.25 -7.15
N PRO A 129 -13.92 1.10 -8.46
CA PRO A 129 -12.58 0.98 -9.02
C PRO A 129 -11.80 2.29 -8.84
N VAL A 130 -10.53 2.16 -8.50
CA VAL A 130 -9.62 3.27 -8.27
C VAL A 130 -8.36 3.07 -9.11
N VAL A 131 -7.90 4.15 -9.73
CA VAL A 131 -6.59 4.21 -10.38
C VAL A 131 -5.78 5.34 -9.77
N GLY A 132 -4.50 5.10 -9.54
CA GLY A 132 -3.62 6.03 -8.85
C GLY A 132 -2.28 6.23 -9.55
N ILE A 133 -1.71 7.40 -9.34
CA ILE A 133 -0.32 7.70 -9.65
C ILE A 133 0.29 8.47 -8.48
N GLY A 134 1.55 8.18 -8.20
CA GLY A 134 2.23 8.80 -7.07
C GLY A 134 3.73 8.58 -7.10
N GLY A 135 4.36 8.89 -5.99
CA GLY A 135 5.75 8.55 -5.76
C GLY A 135 6.00 8.43 -4.28
N GLY A 136 7.12 7.85 -3.93
CA GLY A 136 7.46 7.65 -2.54
C GLY A 136 8.92 7.36 -2.34
N TYR A 137 9.26 7.01 -1.12
CA TYR A 137 10.59 6.61 -0.73
C TYR A 137 10.48 5.30 0.05
N THR A 138 11.36 4.37 -0.28
CA THR A 138 11.34 3.03 0.31
C THR A 138 12.71 2.72 0.88
N TRP A 139 12.75 2.04 2.01
CA TRP A 139 13.95 1.60 2.70
C TRP A 139 13.87 0.09 2.92
N ILE A 140 14.94 -0.62 2.59
CA ILE A 140 15.09 -2.06 2.82
C ILE A 140 16.43 -2.31 3.49
N GLY A 141 16.43 -3.04 4.59
CA GLY A 141 17.69 -3.48 5.19
C GLY A 141 17.54 -3.89 6.64
N ASN A 142 18.65 -4.36 7.20
CA ASN A 142 18.80 -4.68 8.60
C ASN A 142 20.25 -4.40 9.01
N GLN A 143 20.46 -3.88 10.21
CA GLN A 143 21.79 -3.59 10.73
C GLN A 143 22.62 -4.87 10.97
N ASP A 144 21.94 -6.00 11.14
CA ASP A 144 22.56 -7.29 11.48
C ASP A 144 22.59 -8.29 10.30
N ALA A 145 22.03 -7.94 9.12
CA ALA A 145 21.98 -8.85 7.98
C ALA A 145 23.15 -8.61 7.01
N ASP A 146 23.81 -9.68 6.59
CA ASP A 146 24.94 -9.67 5.63
C ASP A 146 24.49 -9.88 4.17
N ASP A 147 23.21 -10.16 3.91
CA ASP A 147 22.71 -10.62 2.59
C ASP A 147 22.50 -9.50 1.56
N LEU A 148 22.09 -8.31 2.02
CA LEU A 148 21.92 -7.11 1.20
C LEU A 148 22.43 -5.90 1.98
N GLU A 149 23.13 -5.00 1.29
CA GLU A 149 23.42 -3.67 1.83
C GLU A 149 22.10 -2.95 2.14
N ASN A 150 22.13 -1.96 3.04
CA ASN A 150 20.94 -1.14 3.27
C ASN A 150 20.61 -0.37 1.98
N LEU A 151 19.43 -0.61 1.43
CA LEU A 151 18.94 -0.04 0.19
C LEU A 151 17.90 1.03 0.51
N ASP A 152 17.96 2.14 -0.21
CA ASP A 152 16.94 3.16 -0.10
C ASP A 152 16.81 3.96 -1.38
N ALA A 153 15.58 4.10 -1.89
CA ALA A 153 15.39 4.76 -3.18
C ALA A 153 14.06 5.52 -3.28
N PRO A 154 14.05 6.63 -4.04
CA PRO A 154 12.82 7.21 -4.51
C PRO A 154 12.14 6.28 -5.54
N THR A 155 10.82 6.36 -5.60
CA THR A 155 9.98 5.53 -6.46
C THR A 155 8.95 6.36 -7.20
N LEU A 156 8.64 5.94 -8.43
CA LEU A 156 7.46 6.37 -9.17
C LEU A 156 6.43 5.24 -9.14
N ASN A 157 5.22 5.55 -8.71
CA ASN A 157 4.21 4.56 -8.37
C ASN A 157 2.99 4.67 -9.28
N GLY A 158 2.48 3.53 -9.74
CA GLY A 158 1.17 3.41 -10.38
C GLY A 158 0.34 2.38 -9.64
N SER A 159 -0.91 2.71 -9.30
CA SER A 159 -1.78 1.80 -8.56
C SER A 159 -3.12 1.56 -9.24
N LEU A 160 -3.66 0.37 -8.99
CA LEU A 160 -5.01 -0.03 -9.32
C LEU A 160 -5.61 -0.67 -8.07
N GLY A 161 -6.83 -0.27 -7.74
CA GLY A 161 -7.53 -0.78 -6.57
C GLY A 161 -9.03 -0.83 -6.76
N ILE A 162 -9.69 -1.43 -5.79
CA ILE A 162 -11.14 -1.53 -5.71
C ILE A 162 -11.53 -1.29 -4.25
N ASN A 163 -12.46 -0.36 -4.02
CA ASN A 163 -13.17 -0.23 -2.77
C ASN A 163 -14.55 -0.91 -2.89
N PHE A 164 -14.86 -1.77 -1.94
CA PHE A 164 -16.15 -2.42 -1.76
C PHE A 164 -16.88 -1.75 -0.60
N TRP A 165 -17.79 -0.83 -0.92
CA TRP A 165 -18.53 -0.03 0.05
C TRP A 165 -19.69 -0.85 0.65
N PHE A 166 -19.65 -1.08 1.96
CA PHE A 166 -20.74 -1.73 2.72
C PHE A 166 -21.75 -0.73 3.26
N THR A 167 -21.25 0.44 3.60
CA THR A 167 -22.03 1.61 3.99
C THR A 167 -21.47 2.79 3.21
N ASP A 168 -22.07 3.96 3.39
CA ASP A 168 -21.46 5.16 2.87
C ASP A 168 -20.07 5.38 3.49
N ASN A 169 -19.75 4.86 4.67
CA ASN A 169 -18.55 5.21 5.43
C ASN A 169 -17.49 4.13 5.58
N LEU A 170 -17.81 2.92 5.14
CA LEU A 170 -16.98 1.77 5.40
C LEU A 170 -16.86 0.97 4.13
N ALA A 171 -15.63 0.84 3.67
CA ALA A 171 -15.27 -0.03 2.58
C ALA A 171 -14.22 -1.04 3.01
N ILE A 172 -14.25 -2.20 2.37
CA ILE A 172 -13.02 -3.02 2.24
C ILE A 172 -12.32 -2.53 0.99
N PHE A 173 -11.01 -2.31 1.08
CA PHE A 173 -10.21 -2.00 -0.10
C PHE A 173 -9.26 -3.16 -0.41
N VAL A 174 -8.97 -3.30 -1.70
CA VAL A 174 -7.83 -4.06 -2.21
C VAL A 174 -7.11 -3.17 -3.22
N GLU A 175 -5.79 -3.07 -3.11
CA GLU A 175 -4.96 -2.27 -4.01
C GLU A 175 -3.73 -3.08 -4.41
N SER A 176 -3.29 -2.89 -5.65
CA SER A 176 -1.94 -3.20 -6.07
C SER A 176 -1.26 -1.96 -6.62
N LYS A 177 -0.02 -1.74 -6.19
CA LYS A 177 0.83 -0.60 -6.53
C LYS A 177 2.13 -1.12 -7.10
N TYR A 178 2.40 -0.82 -8.36
CA TYR A 178 3.73 -1.01 -8.94
C TYR A 178 4.62 0.14 -8.52
N LYS A 179 5.79 -0.17 -7.96
CA LYS A 179 6.78 0.79 -7.49
C LYS A 179 8.02 0.69 -8.36
N HIS A 180 8.23 1.70 -9.20
CA HIS A 180 9.41 1.81 -10.03
C HIS A 180 10.52 2.51 -9.25
N ALA A 181 11.44 1.74 -8.69
CA ALA A 181 12.67 2.26 -8.10
C ALA A 181 13.65 2.70 -9.20
N PHE A 182 14.29 3.84 -9.00
CA PHE A 182 15.30 4.37 -9.92
C PHE A 182 16.71 3.81 -9.66
N GLU A 183 16.89 3.13 -8.53
CA GLU A 183 18.11 2.42 -8.17
C GLU A 183 17.92 0.93 -8.49
N PRO A 184 18.69 0.34 -9.43
CA PRO A 184 18.53 -1.05 -9.85
C PRO A 184 18.61 -2.04 -8.69
N GLU A 185 19.46 -1.77 -7.70
CA GLU A 185 19.72 -2.61 -6.53
C GLU A 185 18.48 -2.72 -5.63
N MET A 186 17.70 -1.63 -5.51
CA MET A 186 16.47 -1.58 -4.70
C MET A 186 15.41 -2.59 -5.18
N GLY A 187 15.46 -2.94 -6.46
CA GLY A 187 14.44 -3.76 -7.10
C GLY A 187 13.12 -3.00 -7.28
N GLN A 188 12.63 -3.01 -8.51
CA GLN A 188 11.22 -2.68 -8.74
C GLN A 188 10.38 -3.78 -8.09
N HIS A 189 9.22 -3.42 -7.56
CA HIS A 189 8.35 -4.37 -6.89
C HIS A 189 6.89 -3.96 -6.99
N PHE A 190 6.02 -4.94 -6.78
CA PHE A 190 4.62 -4.70 -6.49
C PHE A 190 4.41 -4.67 -4.98
N GLN A 191 3.49 -3.81 -4.59
CA GLN A 191 2.98 -3.71 -3.24
C GLN A 191 1.49 -3.95 -3.30
N HIS A 192 1.03 -5.03 -2.66
CA HIS A 192 -0.39 -5.36 -2.55
C HIS A 192 -0.88 -5.00 -1.16
N SER A 193 -2.09 -4.49 -1.08
CA SER A 193 -2.69 -4.15 0.19
C SER A 193 -4.17 -4.47 0.23
N ALA A 194 -4.63 -4.86 1.40
CA ALA A 194 -6.03 -5.12 1.66
C ALA A 194 -6.39 -4.72 3.09
N GLY A 195 -7.58 -4.17 3.28
CA GLY A 195 -7.98 -3.70 4.60
C GLY A 195 -9.31 -2.97 4.64
N LEU A 196 -9.45 -2.10 5.62
CA LEU A 196 -10.63 -1.26 5.83
C LEU A 196 -10.31 0.19 5.49
N LYS A 197 -11.26 0.86 4.85
CA LYS A 197 -11.25 2.29 4.50
C LYS A 197 -12.51 2.97 5.00
#